data_AF-A0A3R9FTV9-F1
#
_entry.id   AF-A0A3R9FTV9-F1
#
_cell.length_a   1.000
_cell.length_b   1.000
_cell.length_c   1.000
_cell.angle_alpha   90.00
_cell.angle_beta   90.00
_cell.angle_gamma   90.00
#
_symmetry.space_group_name_H-M   'P 1'
#
loop_
_entity.id
_entity.type
_entity.pdbx_description
1 polymer ?
#
loop_
_entity_poly.entity_id
_entity_poly.type
_entity_poly.pdbx_seq_one_letter_code
_entity_poly.pdbx_strand_id
1 'polypeptide(L)'
;MSRIKVILSIVLMLVVLCTLTIYWAYHHKIISGSYDTLTISAMTGEEMAIIEDENEITRIVMEINESPRTFKYNTGLTYDYLPHGILTFENENEKLQISILMNNGNTITKYLQIHTDFNFGKDPNN
;
A
#
# COMPACT_ATOMS: atom_id res chain seq x y z
N MET A 1 -25.42 -24.77 30.01
CA MET A 1 -25.94 -23.94 28.90
C MET A 1 -26.60 -24.83 27.85
N SER A 2 -27.70 -24.42 27.22
CA SER A 2 -28.25 -25.21 26.11
C SER A 2 -27.28 -25.19 24.93
N ARG A 3 -27.23 -26.27 24.15
CA ARG A 3 -26.35 -26.39 22.96
C ARG A 3 -26.53 -25.20 22.00
N ILE A 4 -27.75 -24.68 21.90
CA ILE A 4 -28.09 -23.49 21.10
C ILE A 4 -27.38 -22.24 21.62
N LYS A 5 -27.32 -22.02 22.94
CA LYS A 5 -26.61 -20.87 23.52
C LYS A 5 -25.10 -20.94 23.26
N VAL A 6 -24.52 -22.15 23.27
CA VAL A 6 -23.10 -22.34 22.94
C VAL A 6 -22.84 -22.04 21.46
N ILE A 7 -23.67 -22.56 20.55
CA ILE A 7 -23.54 -22.29 19.11
C ILE A 7 -23.67 -20.79 18.81
N LEU A 8 -24.67 -20.11 19.38
CA LEU A 8 -24.85 -18.67 19.22
C LEU A 8 -23.64 -17.87 19.72
N SER A 9 -23.07 -18.27 20.87
CA SER A 9 -21.87 -17.64 21.40
C SER A 9 -20.66 -17.81 20.48
N ILE A 10 -20.48 -18.99 19.88
CA ILE A 10 -19.38 -19.25 18.94
C ILE A 10 -19.55 -18.42 17.67
N VAL A 11 -20.76 -18.38 17.11
CA VAL A 11 -21.05 -17.57 15.91
C VAL A 11 -20.80 -16.09 16.18
N LEU A 12 -21.27 -15.57 17.32
CA LEU A 12 -21.01 -14.18 17.71
C LEU A 12 -19.51 -13.91 17.85
N MET A 13 -18.77 -14.82 18.49
CA MET A 13 -17.32 -14.69 18.64
C MET A 13 -16.60 -14.65 17.29
N LEU A 14 -17.02 -15.49 16.33
CA LEU A 14 -16.46 -15.49 14.98
C LEU A 14 -16.74 -14.18 14.24
N VAL A 15 -17.95 -13.64 14.35
CA VAL A 15 -18.31 -12.35 13.73
C VAL A 15 -17.47 -11.21 14.33
N VAL A 16 -17.29 -11.19 15.66
CA VAL A 16 -16.44 -10.21 16.33
C VAL A 16 -14.99 -10.35 15.87
N LEU A 17 -14.47 -11.57 15.76
CA LEU A 17 -13.12 -11.81 15.28
C LEU A 17 -12.93 -11.29 13.84
N CYS A 18 -13.83 -11.64 12.93
CA CYS A 18 -13.76 -11.19 11.54
C CYS A 18 -13.83 -9.67 11.40
N THR A 19 -14.74 -9.02 12.14
CA THR A 19 -14.87 -7.55 12.09
C THR A 19 -13.64 -6.85 12.64
N LEU A 20 -13.03 -7.36 13.72
CA LEU A 20 -11.77 -6.84 14.25
C LEU A 20 -10.62 -7.01 13.26
N THR A 21 -10.51 -8.16 12.58
CA THR A 21 -9.47 -8.38 11.56
C THR A 21 -9.62 -7.43 10.38
N ILE A 22 -10.86 -7.21 9.90
CA ILE A 22 -11.12 -6.25 8.81
C ILE A 22 -10.76 -4.84 9.27
N TYR A 23 -11.23 -4.41 10.44
CA TYR A 23 -10.90 -3.10 10.99
C TYR A 23 -9.39 -2.89 11.11
N TRP A 24 -8.68 -3.88 11.65
CA TRP A 24 -7.23 -3.85 11.74
C TRP A 24 -6.58 -3.72 10.35
N ALA A 25 -6.99 -4.52 9.37
CA ALA A 25 -6.45 -4.47 8.02
C ALA A 25 -6.67 -3.10 7.33
N TYR A 26 -7.80 -2.43 7.62
CA TYR A 26 -8.09 -1.08 7.10
C TYR A 26 -7.24 0.02 7.74
N HIS A 27 -6.83 -0.13 9.00
CA HIS A 27 -6.10 0.90 9.74
C HIS A 27 -4.60 0.60 9.93
N HIS A 28 -4.13 -0.60 9.64
CA HIS A 28 -2.73 -0.97 9.82
C HIS A 28 -1.83 -0.18 8.86
N LYS A 29 -0.70 0.37 9.32
CA LYS A 29 0.22 1.10 8.43
C LYS A 29 0.81 0.15 7.38
N ILE A 30 0.89 0.61 6.13
CA ILE A 30 1.50 -0.12 5.00
C ILE A 30 3.02 0.10 5.02
N ILE A 31 3.43 1.32 5.34
CA ILE A 31 4.84 1.69 5.54
C ILE A 31 5.00 2.09 7.00
N SER A 32 5.91 1.43 7.70
CA SER A 32 6.24 1.73 9.10
C SER A 32 7.75 1.91 9.22
N GLY A 33 8.19 3.10 9.59
CA GLY A 33 9.61 3.41 9.71
C GLY A 33 9.90 4.84 9.29
N SER A 34 11.13 5.28 9.55
CA SER A 34 11.72 6.50 8.98
C SER A 34 12.70 6.06 7.90
N TYR A 35 12.68 6.73 6.75
CA TYR A 35 13.52 6.37 5.62
C TYR A 35 14.33 7.58 5.17
N ASP A 36 15.58 7.34 4.80
CA ASP A 36 16.52 8.37 4.38
C ASP A 36 16.43 8.61 2.87
N THR A 37 16.05 7.57 2.12
CA THR A 37 15.97 7.62 0.66
C THR A 37 14.71 6.94 0.15
N LEU A 38 14.07 7.57 -0.82
CA LEU A 38 13.00 7.00 -1.63
C LEU A 38 13.41 7.01 -3.10
N THR A 39 13.60 5.82 -3.66
CA THR A 39 13.90 5.62 -5.08
C THR A 39 12.65 5.17 -5.82
N ILE A 40 12.35 5.84 -6.94
CA ILE A 40 11.27 5.51 -7.86
C ILE A 40 11.92 4.89 -9.10
N SER A 41 11.62 3.63 -9.38
CA SER A 41 12.15 2.92 -10.55
C SER A 41 11.04 2.34 -11.43
N ALA A 42 11.34 2.19 -12.72
CA ALA A 42 10.51 1.43 -13.64
C ALA A 42 10.61 -0.08 -13.35
N MET A 43 9.66 -0.88 -13.83
CA MET A 43 9.70 -2.34 -13.72
C MET A 43 10.97 -2.97 -14.32
N THR A 44 11.60 -2.28 -15.28
CA THR A 44 12.88 -2.67 -15.91
C THR A 44 14.08 -2.48 -14.99
N GLY A 45 13.91 -1.86 -13.82
CA GLY A 45 14.97 -1.55 -12.87
C GLY A 45 15.66 -0.21 -13.11
N GLU A 46 15.25 0.55 -14.13
CA GLU A 46 15.76 1.90 -14.39
C GLU A 46 15.25 2.88 -13.31
N GLU A 47 16.19 3.57 -12.65
CA GLU A 47 15.88 4.60 -11.66
C GLU A 47 15.38 5.86 -12.37
N MET A 48 14.15 6.26 -12.06
CA MET A 48 13.52 7.45 -12.65
C MET A 48 13.72 8.68 -11.77
N ALA A 49 13.74 8.50 -10.44
CA ALA A 49 13.97 9.58 -9.49
C ALA A 49 14.46 9.03 -8.13
N ILE A 50 15.25 9.84 -7.43
CA ILE A 50 15.69 9.60 -6.06
C ILE A 50 15.33 10.84 -5.24
N ILE A 51 14.67 10.61 -4.11
CA ILE A 51 14.26 11.64 -3.15
C ILE A 51 15.00 11.37 -1.84
N GLU A 52 15.71 12.37 -1.32
CA GLU A 52 16.46 12.31 -0.06
C GLU A 52 15.96 13.34 0.97
N ASP A 53 14.94 14.15 0.62
CA ASP A 53 14.32 15.10 1.55
C ASP A 53 13.43 14.34 2.55
N GLU A 54 13.86 14.32 3.81
CA GLU A 54 13.16 13.62 4.91
C GLU A 54 11.70 14.08 5.06
N ASN A 55 11.40 15.38 4.87
CA ASN A 55 10.04 15.88 5.00
C ASN A 55 9.18 15.41 3.83
N GLU A 56 9.73 15.37 2.62
CA GLU A 56 9.04 14.86 1.44
C GLU A 56 8.77 13.36 1.56
N ILE A 57 9.77 12.57 1.98
CA ILE A 57 9.61 11.14 2.24
C ILE A 57 8.53 10.90 3.29
N THR A 58 8.58 11.64 4.41
CA THR A 58 7.59 11.54 5.48
C THR A 58 6.19 11.87 4.99
N ARG A 59 6.05 12.90 4.15
CA ARG A 59 4.76 13.28 3.53
C ARG A 59 4.23 12.15 2.64
N ILE A 60 5.07 11.56 1.80
CA ILE A 60 4.70 10.44 0.92
C ILE A 60 4.27 9.22 1.75
N VAL A 61 5.02 8.86 2.78
CA VAL A 61 4.70 7.76 3.70
C VAL A 61 3.36 7.99 4.41
N MET A 62 3.10 9.21 4.86
CA MET A 62 1.83 9.58 5.50
C MET A 62 0.67 9.45 4.52
N GLU A 63 0.79 10.00 3.32
CA GLU A 63 -0.25 9.94 2.29
C GLU A 63 -0.55 8.49 1.87
N ILE A 64 0.46 7.63 1.75
CA ILE A 64 0.29 6.19 1.51
C ILE A 64 -0.49 5.51 2.65
N ASN A 65 -0.14 5.82 3.91
CA ASN A 65 -0.74 5.17 5.06
C ASN A 65 -2.19 5.59 5.32
N GLU A 66 -2.51 6.87 5.10
CA GLU A 66 -3.81 7.49 5.39
C GLU A 66 -4.81 7.38 4.24
N SER A 67 -4.32 7.12 3.03
CA SER A 67 -5.18 7.06 1.85
C SER A 67 -6.22 5.93 1.95
N PRO A 68 -7.46 6.16 1.45
CA PRO A 68 -8.53 5.17 1.52
C PRO A 68 -8.15 3.87 0.81
N ARG A 69 -8.39 2.75 1.49
CA ARG A 69 -8.12 1.42 0.94
C ARG A 69 -9.38 0.86 0.36
N THR A 70 -9.30 0.34 -0.86
CA THR A 70 -10.41 -0.44 -1.43
C THR A 70 -9.99 -1.87 -1.63
N PHE A 71 -10.72 -2.79 -1.00
CA PHE A 71 -10.55 -4.22 -1.22
C PHE A 71 -11.17 -4.59 -2.57
N LYS A 72 -10.34 -4.97 -3.55
CA LYS A 72 -10.84 -5.49 -4.82
C LYS A 72 -10.73 -7.01 -4.82
N TYR A 73 -11.89 -7.66 -4.84
CA TYR A 73 -12.03 -9.12 -4.95
C TYR A 73 -11.79 -9.65 -6.36
N ASN A 74 -11.41 -8.78 -7.30
CA ASN A 74 -11.20 -9.23 -8.66
C ASN A 74 -9.92 -10.08 -8.75
N THR A 75 -9.94 -11.08 -9.63
CA THR A 75 -8.90 -12.11 -9.77
C THR A 75 -7.49 -11.53 -9.60
N GLY A 76 -6.62 -12.17 -8.80
CA GLY A 76 -5.28 -11.66 -8.45
C GLY A 76 -4.36 -11.28 -9.63
N LEU A 77 -4.77 -11.61 -10.86
CA LEU A 77 -4.15 -11.25 -12.13
C LEU A 77 -4.56 -9.85 -12.66
N THR A 78 -5.45 -9.13 -11.97
CA THR A 78 -6.05 -7.86 -12.47
C THR A 78 -5.00 -6.82 -12.87
N TYR A 79 -3.79 -6.93 -12.31
CA TYR A 79 -2.72 -5.98 -12.52
C TYR A 79 -1.43 -6.59 -13.09
N ASP A 80 -1.34 -7.91 -13.24
CA ASP A 80 -0.10 -8.60 -13.65
C ASP A 80 0.39 -8.20 -15.06
N TYR A 81 -0.42 -7.47 -15.82
CA TYR A 81 -0.15 -7.03 -17.19
C TYR A 81 0.00 -5.52 -17.34
N LEU A 82 -0.13 -4.72 -16.27
CA LEU A 82 -0.01 -3.26 -16.35
C LEU A 82 1.43 -2.82 -16.03
N PRO A 83 1.94 -1.75 -16.66
CA PRO A 83 3.25 -1.21 -16.34
C PRO A 83 3.29 -0.80 -14.87
N HIS A 84 4.25 -1.37 -14.14
CA HIS A 84 4.47 -1.10 -12.73
C HIS A 84 5.71 -0.23 -12.54
N GLY A 85 5.63 0.73 -11.62
CA GLY A 85 6.81 1.30 -11.00
C GLY A 85 7.11 0.57 -9.69
N ILE A 86 8.28 0.82 -9.12
CA ILE A 86 8.66 0.35 -7.79
C ILE A 86 9.07 1.56 -6.97
N LEU A 87 8.44 1.71 -5.81
CA LEU A 87 8.93 2.60 -4.75
C LEU A 87 9.84 1.77 -3.84
N THR A 88 11.07 2.22 -3.68
CA THR A 88 12.06 1.61 -2.79
C THR A 88 12.40 2.61 -1.70
N PHE A 89 11.98 2.31 -0.47
CA PHE A 89 12.29 3.08 0.73
C PHE A 89 13.48 2.44 1.45
N GLU A 90 14.51 3.21 1.74
CA GLU A 90 15.77 2.71 2.32
C GLU A 90 16.24 3.59 3.48
N ASN A 91 16.82 2.95 4.50
CA ASN A 91 17.67 3.54 5.52
C ASN A 91 18.83 2.57 5.83
N GLU A 92 19.67 2.88 6.82
CA GLU A 92 20.81 2.03 7.19
C GLU A 92 20.45 0.59 7.60
N ASN A 93 19.21 0.34 8.05
CA ASN A 93 18.78 -0.91 8.69
C ASN A 93 17.74 -1.70 7.87
N GLU A 94 16.97 -1.03 7.01
CA GLU A 94 15.84 -1.63 6.30
C GLU A 94 15.70 -1.10 4.86
N LYS A 95 15.18 -1.99 4.01
CA LYS A 95 14.78 -1.71 2.64
C LYS A 95 13.37 -2.25 2.43
N LEU A 96 12.44 -1.38 2.07
CA LEU A 96 11.04 -1.71 1.79
C LEU A 96 10.71 -1.39 0.33
N GLN A 97 10.19 -2.37 -0.40
CA GLN A 97 9.79 -2.21 -1.79
C GLN A 97 8.29 -2.37 -1.97
N ILE A 98 7.68 -1.42 -2.67
CA ILE A 98 6.25 -1.40 -2.96
C ILE A 98 6.06 -1.22 -4.46
N SER A 99 5.38 -2.18 -5.08
CA SER A 99 4.96 -2.04 -6.47
C SER A 99 3.83 -1.02 -6.58
N ILE A 100 3.97 -0.11 -7.54
CA ILE A 100 3.00 0.91 -7.87
C ILE A 100 2.51 0.75 -9.30
N LEU A 101 1.27 1.13 -9.53
CA LEU A 101 0.68 1.30 -10.87
C LEU A 101 0.44 2.79 -11.06
N MET A 102 0.91 3.32 -12.19
CA MET A 102 0.59 4.68 -12.60
C MET A 102 -0.68 4.64 -13.44
N ASN A 103 -1.79 5.16 -12.91
CA ASN A 103 -3.06 5.24 -13.63
C ASN A 103 -3.57 6.68 -13.62
N ASN A 104 -3.56 7.36 -14.78
CA ASN A 104 -4.00 8.75 -14.93
C ASN A 104 -3.35 9.75 -13.95
N GLY A 105 -2.10 9.51 -13.55
CA GLY A 105 -1.38 10.33 -12.56
C GLY A 105 -1.50 9.84 -11.11
N ASN A 106 -2.29 8.80 -10.86
CA ASN A 106 -2.49 8.25 -9.51
C ASN A 106 -1.69 6.96 -9.28
N THR A 107 -1.16 6.80 -8.08
CA THR A 107 -0.36 5.62 -7.69
C THR A 107 -1.20 4.59 -6.96
N ILE A 108 -1.28 3.36 -7.50
CA ILE A 108 -2.04 2.23 -6.91
C ILE A 108 -1.11 1.10 -6.46
N THR A 109 -1.24 0.62 -5.22
CA THR A 109 -0.52 -0.57 -4.72
C THR A 109 -1.34 -1.86 -4.88
N LYS A 110 -0.68 -3.01 -5.09
CA LYS A 110 -1.28 -4.25 -5.60
C LYS A 110 -2.34 -4.91 -4.70
N TYR A 111 -2.09 -5.01 -3.39
CA TYR A 111 -2.94 -5.80 -2.47
C TYR A 111 -4.01 -4.96 -1.75
N LEU A 112 -3.74 -3.68 -1.53
CA LEU A 112 -4.64 -2.72 -0.90
C LEU A 112 -4.58 -1.49 -1.78
N GLN A 113 -5.52 -1.32 -2.71
CA GLN A 113 -5.46 -0.20 -3.64
C GLN A 113 -5.54 1.11 -2.86
N ILE A 114 -4.41 1.80 -2.82
CA ILE A 114 -4.27 3.17 -2.36
C ILE A 114 -4.43 4.04 -3.59
N HIS A 115 -5.16 5.14 -3.50
CA HIS A 115 -5.19 6.13 -4.57
C HIS A 115 -4.51 7.38 -4.02
N THR A 116 -3.41 7.77 -4.62
CA THR A 116 -2.69 9.01 -4.29
C THR A 116 -2.48 9.82 -5.56
N ASP A 117 -2.35 11.13 -5.45
CA ASP A 117 -2.18 12.05 -6.60
C ASP A 117 -0.70 12.38 -6.84
N PHE A 118 0.20 11.44 -6.54
CA PHE A 118 1.64 11.67 -6.69
C PHE A 118 2.04 11.84 -8.15
N ASN A 119 2.64 12.99 -8.46
CA ASN A 119 3.11 13.29 -9.80
C ASN A 119 4.59 12.91 -9.97
N PHE A 120 4.87 11.60 -9.91
CA PHE A 120 6.23 11.05 -10.08
C PHE A 120 6.74 11.07 -11.53
N GLY A 121 5.98 11.65 -12.46
CA GLY A 121 6.16 11.48 -13.90
C GLY A 121 6.10 12.79 -14.69
N LYS A 122 6.90 13.79 -14.32
CA LYS A 122 7.42 14.68 -15.37
C LYS A 122 8.58 13.97 -16.04
N ASP A 123 8.31 13.36 -17.18
CA ASP A 123 9.36 13.07 -18.15
C ASP A 123 10.09 14.39 -18.44
N PRO A 124 11.40 14.51 -18.20
CA PRO A 124 12.15 15.73 -18.51
C PRO A 124 12.13 16.10 -20.01
N ASN A 125 11.60 15.22 -20.87
CA ASN A 125 11.46 15.44 -22.32
C ASN A 125 10.02 15.66 -22.81
N ASN A 126 9.03 15.92 -21.94
CA ASN A 126 7.67 16.28 -22.36
C ASN A 126 7.07 17.45 -21.57
#